data_AF-A0A8H8U7W2-F1
#
_entry.id   AF-A0A8H8U7W2-F1
#
_cell.length_a   1.000
_cell.length_b   1.000
_cell.length_c   1.000
_cell.angle_alpha   90.00
_cell.angle_beta   90.00
_cell.angle_gamma   90.00
#
_symmetry.space_group_name_H-M   'P 1'
#
loop_
_entity.id
_entity.type
_entity.pdbx_description
1 polymer ?
#
loop_
_entity_poly.entity_id
_entity_poly.type
_entity_poly.pdbx_seq_one_letter_code
_entity_poly.pdbx_strand_id
1 'polypeptide(L)'
;MTELKGAWQKTGIETSTTIQTLESTVSSLRARIHFLESGSQAQSDSFADMESRLQEAIRSAEISKQKLVKEESLRRILFNQVQELKGNIRVMCRVRPIFNSEESQVAKLKYPDTDKESKELEILGKEEKSSLGNVTRKAHSFSFDRVFAPESTNEEVFGEISQLVQSATDGYNVCIFCYGQTGSGKTHTMSSSDGMIPRATHQIYETATNLQEKGWTYTMEGSFVEVYNEEIHDLLGNSKDFDKKKHEVRHDEQKKQTIVTGLRSVSLDSPNAVESILKQADANRSVAATKSNERSSRSHSVFMLKLVGRNSVTNETSEGTLNLVDLAGSERLKQSGAEGDRMKETQNINKSLSCLGDVIGALGQGKDGGHIPYRNSKLTYLLQYSLGGNSKTLMFVMASPLEAHLSETLTSLKFATKVHNTHIGTAKKSTKVRERSSDA
;
A
#
# COMPACT_ATOMS: atom_id res chain seq x y z
N MET A 1 105.58 -39.30 -25.25
CA MET A 1 104.75 -39.16 -26.47
C MET A 1 103.50 -40.05 -26.44
N THR A 2 103.56 -41.23 -25.81
CA THR A 2 102.44 -42.18 -25.62
C THR A 2 101.38 -41.70 -24.60
N GLU A 3 101.78 -41.08 -23.48
CA GLU A 3 100.83 -40.53 -22.49
C GLU A 3 100.01 -39.35 -23.03
N LEU A 4 100.61 -38.49 -23.86
CA LEU A 4 99.88 -37.39 -24.51
C LEU A 4 98.79 -37.92 -25.45
N LYS A 5 99.07 -38.96 -26.25
CA LYS A 5 98.06 -39.56 -27.15
C LYS A 5 96.87 -40.16 -26.37
N GLY A 6 97.14 -40.86 -25.27
CA GLY A 6 96.10 -41.41 -24.40
C GLY A 6 95.23 -40.34 -23.73
N ALA A 7 95.86 -39.24 -23.27
CA ALA A 7 95.14 -38.10 -22.71
C ALA A 7 94.22 -37.47 -23.77
N TRP A 8 94.72 -37.15 -24.96
CA TRP A 8 93.93 -36.56 -26.05
C TRP A 8 92.77 -37.43 -26.52
N GLN A 9 92.97 -38.75 -26.59
CA GLN A 9 91.92 -39.69 -26.97
C GLN A 9 90.83 -39.78 -25.90
N LYS A 10 91.22 -39.73 -24.62
CA LYS A 10 90.29 -39.68 -23.49
C LYS A 10 89.48 -38.36 -23.46
N THR A 11 90.16 -37.23 -23.69
CA THR A 11 89.50 -35.90 -23.78
C THR A 11 88.58 -35.82 -25.00
N GLY A 12 88.94 -36.44 -26.13
CA GLY A 12 88.10 -36.54 -27.33
C GLY A 12 86.82 -37.36 -27.11
N ILE A 13 86.93 -38.47 -26.37
CA ILE A 13 85.76 -39.30 -26.00
C ILE A 13 84.87 -38.57 -24.99
N GLU A 14 85.46 -37.93 -23.98
CA GLU A 14 84.74 -37.11 -22.99
C GLU A 14 84.01 -35.95 -23.67
N THR A 15 84.68 -35.19 -24.53
CA THR A 15 84.04 -34.10 -25.30
C THR A 15 82.93 -34.61 -26.22
N SER A 16 83.11 -35.73 -26.91
CA SER A 16 82.06 -36.34 -27.75
C SER A 16 80.83 -36.77 -26.94
N THR A 17 81.02 -37.34 -25.75
CA THR A 17 79.90 -37.70 -24.85
C THR A 17 79.23 -36.47 -24.25
N THR A 18 79.99 -35.40 -23.98
CA THR A 18 79.44 -34.12 -23.55
C THR A 18 78.59 -33.47 -24.65
N ILE A 19 79.05 -33.54 -25.91
CA ILE A 19 78.31 -33.01 -27.07
C ILE A 19 76.99 -33.79 -27.25
N GLN A 20 77.01 -35.12 -27.20
CA GLN A 20 75.77 -35.91 -27.32
C GLN A 20 74.76 -35.64 -26.19
N THR A 21 75.24 -35.43 -24.96
CA THR A 21 74.36 -35.09 -23.83
C THR A 21 73.80 -33.66 -23.95
N LEU A 22 74.59 -32.72 -24.47
CA LEU A 22 74.14 -31.37 -24.83
C LEU A 22 73.10 -31.40 -25.96
N GLU A 23 73.29 -32.19 -27.01
CA GLU A 23 72.33 -32.32 -28.11
C GLU A 23 71.00 -32.93 -27.63
N SER A 24 71.06 -33.94 -26.78
CA SER A 24 69.89 -34.55 -26.12
C SER A 24 69.12 -33.53 -25.27
N THR A 25 69.82 -32.75 -24.44
CA THR A 25 69.20 -31.73 -23.58
C THR A 25 68.61 -30.58 -24.40
N VAL A 26 69.28 -30.13 -25.47
CA VAL A 26 68.75 -29.14 -26.41
C VAL A 26 67.47 -29.64 -27.10
N SER A 27 67.44 -30.91 -27.52
CA SER A 27 66.26 -31.52 -28.11
C SER A 27 65.08 -31.58 -27.12
N SER A 28 65.35 -31.99 -25.88
CA SER A 28 64.36 -32.00 -24.79
C SER A 28 63.81 -30.61 -24.47
N LEU A 29 64.68 -29.59 -24.38
CA LEU A 29 64.27 -28.22 -24.12
C LEU A 29 63.43 -27.64 -25.26
N ARG A 30 63.78 -27.93 -26.52
CA ARG A 30 62.98 -27.53 -27.69
C ARG A 30 61.58 -28.14 -27.66
N ALA A 31 61.46 -29.43 -27.32
CA ALA A 31 60.17 -30.09 -27.18
C ALA A 31 59.33 -29.45 -26.05
N ARG A 32 59.96 -29.08 -24.94
CA ARG A 32 59.29 -28.40 -23.82
C ARG A 32 58.86 -26.98 -24.15
N ILE A 33 59.66 -26.23 -24.90
CA ILE A 33 59.30 -24.89 -25.41
C ILE A 33 58.07 -25.00 -26.31
N HIS A 34 58.09 -25.91 -27.30
CA HIS A 34 56.95 -26.09 -28.20
C HIS A 34 55.67 -26.51 -27.47
N PHE A 35 55.77 -27.37 -26.45
CA PHE A 35 54.62 -27.74 -25.61
C PHE A 35 54.07 -26.54 -24.83
N LEU A 36 54.95 -25.71 -24.25
CA LEU A 36 54.54 -24.51 -23.52
C LEU A 36 53.94 -23.44 -24.45
N GLU A 37 54.51 -23.24 -25.64
CA GLU A 37 53.97 -22.33 -26.65
C GLU A 37 52.59 -22.77 -27.12
N SER A 38 52.40 -24.07 -27.39
CA SER A 38 51.10 -24.63 -27.74
C SER A 38 50.07 -24.49 -26.61
N GLY A 39 50.48 -24.73 -25.36
CA GLY A 39 49.62 -24.50 -24.19
C GLY A 39 49.25 -23.04 -23.99
N SER A 40 50.22 -22.12 -24.19
CA SER A 40 50.01 -20.68 -24.13
C SER A 40 49.05 -20.19 -25.23
N GLN A 41 49.18 -20.72 -26.45
CA GLN A 41 48.28 -20.38 -27.55
C GLN A 41 46.85 -20.85 -27.25
N ALA A 42 46.69 -22.09 -26.79
CA ALA A 42 45.37 -22.63 -26.42
C ALA A 42 44.71 -21.83 -25.27
N GLN A 43 45.49 -21.38 -24.28
CA GLN A 43 45.01 -20.48 -23.24
C GLN A 43 44.59 -19.11 -23.79
N SER A 44 45.38 -18.53 -24.70
CA SER A 44 45.05 -17.25 -25.34
C SER A 44 43.75 -17.33 -26.13
N ASP A 45 43.56 -18.40 -26.90
CA ASP A 45 42.34 -18.62 -27.69
C ASP A 45 41.12 -18.81 -26.77
N SER A 46 41.27 -19.55 -25.67
CA SER A 46 40.22 -19.71 -24.67
C SER A 46 39.87 -18.40 -23.96
N PHE A 47 40.86 -17.53 -23.73
CA PHE A 47 40.63 -16.22 -23.11
C PHE A 47 39.85 -15.30 -24.05
N ALA A 48 40.20 -15.29 -25.35
CA ALA A 48 39.49 -14.52 -26.37
C ALA A 48 38.03 -14.99 -26.54
N ASP A 49 37.78 -16.30 -26.55
CA ASP A 49 36.42 -16.85 -26.58
C ASP A 49 35.62 -16.46 -25.32
N MET A 50 36.23 -16.56 -24.14
CA MET A 50 35.59 -16.16 -22.89
C MET A 50 35.28 -14.66 -22.84
N GLU A 51 36.18 -13.81 -23.33
CA GLU A 51 35.98 -12.37 -23.44
C GLU A 51 34.84 -12.04 -24.41
N SER A 52 34.78 -12.69 -25.57
CA SER A 52 33.69 -12.53 -26.54
C SER A 52 32.33 -12.90 -25.93
N ARG A 53 32.26 -14.04 -25.23
CA ARG A 53 31.03 -14.47 -24.54
C ARG A 53 30.62 -13.51 -23.43
N LEU A 54 31.58 -12.98 -22.68
CA LEU A 54 31.32 -12.00 -21.63
C LEU A 54 30.75 -10.69 -22.22
N GLN A 55 31.34 -10.19 -23.31
CA GLN A 55 30.85 -8.99 -23.99
C GLN A 55 29.42 -9.19 -24.55
N GLU A 56 29.14 -10.35 -25.14
CA GLU A 56 27.80 -10.68 -25.61
C GLU A 56 26.80 -10.77 -24.46
N ALA A 57 27.18 -11.42 -23.36
CA ALA A 57 26.36 -11.51 -22.15
C ALA A 57 26.03 -10.11 -21.58
N ILE A 58 27.03 -9.22 -21.46
CA ILE A 58 26.85 -7.84 -21.00
C ILE A 58 25.87 -7.09 -21.92
N ARG A 59 26.07 -7.16 -23.23
CA ARG A 59 25.18 -6.51 -24.21
C ARG A 59 23.74 -7.03 -24.12
N SER A 60 23.58 -8.34 -23.96
CA SER A 60 22.25 -8.95 -23.79
C SER A 60 21.56 -8.49 -22.50
N ALA A 61 22.33 -8.34 -21.41
CA ALA A 61 21.83 -7.87 -20.12
C ALA A 61 21.39 -6.40 -20.19
N GLU A 62 22.15 -5.54 -20.86
CA GLU A 62 21.80 -4.12 -21.05
C GLU A 62 20.50 -3.95 -21.86
N ILE A 63 20.36 -4.68 -22.97
CA ILE A 63 19.14 -4.66 -23.79
C ILE A 63 17.94 -5.12 -22.95
N SER A 64 18.12 -6.19 -22.16
CA SER A 64 17.07 -6.72 -21.29
C SER A 64 16.66 -5.71 -20.22
N LYS A 65 17.63 -5.03 -19.59
CA LYS A 65 17.38 -3.98 -18.61
C LYS A 65 16.60 -2.80 -19.20
N GLN A 66 16.94 -2.36 -20.41
CA GLN A 66 16.21 -1.29 -21.09
C GLN A 66 14.76 -1.68 -21.41
N LYS A 67 14.52 -2.94 -21.81
CA LYS A 67 13.17 -3.46 -22.02
C LYS A 67 12.36 -3.46 -20.73
N LEU A 68 12.94 -3.92 -19.61
CA LEU A 68 12.27 -3.94 -18.30
C LEU A 68 11.82 -2.55 -17.84
N VAL A 69 12.63 -1.51 -18.07
CA VAL A 69 12.28 -0.12 -17.74
C VAL A 69 11.09 0.38 -18.57
N LYS A 70 11.06 0.06 -19.87
CA LYS A 70 9.95 0.42 -20.77
C LYS A 70 8.66 -0.32 -20.39
N GLU A 71 8.76 -1.61 -20.11
CA GLU A 71 7.63 -2.43 -19.66
C GLU A 71 7.03 -1.92 -18.35
N GLU A 72 7.85 -1.50 -17.37
CA GLU A 72 7.34 -0.90 -16.13
C GLU A 72 6.57 0.40 -16.38
N SER A 73 7.07 1.23 -17.29
CA SER A 73 6.41 2.47 -17.67
C SER A 73 5.05 2.20 -18.33
N LEU A 74 4.99 1.21 -19.23
CA LEU A 74 3.76 0.79 -19.89
C LEU A 74 2.77 0.17 -18.90
N ARG A 75 3.24 -0.69 -17.99
CA ARG A 75 2.41 -1.29 -16.93
C ARG A 75 1.75 -0.22 -16.07
N ARG A 76 2.47 0.84 -15.66
CA ARG A 76 1.88 1.96 -14.89
C ARG A 76 0.74 2.64 -15.63
N ILE A 77 0.88 2.84 -16.94
CA ILE A 77 -0.14 3.49 -17.78
C ILE A 77 -1.37 2.59 -17.91
N LEU A 78 -1.18 1.34 -18.33
CA LEU A 78 -2.27 0.39 -18.52
C LEU A 78 -2.99 0.10 -17.20
N PHE A 79 -2.24 -0.05 -16.11
CA PHE A 79 -2.80 -0.27 -14.79
C PHE A 79 -3.69 0.88 -14.35
N ASN A 80 -3.26 2.14 -14.56
CA ASN A 80 -4.09 3.29 -14.25
C ASN A 80 -5.37 3.33 -15.09
N GLN A 81 -5.30 3.03 -16.39
CA GLN A 81 -6.48 2.95 -17.24
C GLN A 81 -7.49 1.93 -16.72
N VAL A 82 -7.01 0.75 -16.28
CA VAL A 82 -7.89 -0.26 -15.64
C VAL A 82 -8.53 0.29 -14.36
N GLN A 83 -7.78 1.00 -13.52
CA GLN A 83 -8.34 1.58 -12.30
C GLN A 83 -9.36 2.68 -12.58
N GLU A 84 -9.15 3.51 -13.60
CA GLU A 84 -10.10 4.54 -14.02
C GLU A 84 -11.39 3.93 -14.57
N LEU A 85 -11.30 2.84 -15.35
CA LEU A 85 -12.45 2.10 -15.86
C LEU A 85 -13.25 1.43 -14.73
N LYS A 86 -12.60 1.02 -13.64
CA LYS A 86 -13.26 0.52 -12.43
C LYS A 86 -13.94 1.63 -11.60
N GLY A 87 -13.69 2.90 -11.91
CA GLY A 87 -14.20 4.04 -11.15
C GLY A 87 -13.27 4.52 -10.04
N ASN A 88 -13.19 5.85 -9.88
CA ASN A 88 -12.32 6.49 -8.87
C ASN A 88 -12.91 6.44 -7.46
N ILE A 89 -14.23 6.26 -7.33
CA ILE A 89 -14.87 5.94 -6.06
C ILE A 89 -15.45 4.54 -6.20
N ARG A 90 -15.06 3.66 -5.29
CA ARG A 90 -15.62 2.32 -5.15
C ARG A 90 -16.17 2.13 -3.74
N VAL A 91 -17.21 1.34 -3.62
CA VAL A 91 -17.86 1.00 -2.38
C VAL A 91 -17.97 -0.51 -2.28
N MET A 92 -17.45 -1.08 -1.20
CA MET A 92 -17.53 -2.50 -0.91
C MET A 92 -18.22 -2.69 0.44
N CYS A 93 -19.07 -3.71 0.54
CA CYS A 93 -19.72 -4.10 1.78
C CYS A 93 -19.00 -5.28 2.41
N ARG A 94 -18.77 -5.26 3.72
CA ARG A 94 -18.25 -6.41 4.45
C ARG A 94 -19.11 -6.69 5.67
N VAL A 95 -19.70 -7.89 5.71
CA VAL A 95 -20.42 -8.39 6.87
C VAL A 95 -19.42 -9.17 7.74
N ARG A 96 -19.35 -8.85 9.04
CA ARG A 96 -18.45 -9.57 9.95
C ARG A 96 -19.01 -10.96 10.36
N PRO A 97 -18.16 -11.91 10.80
CA PRO A 97 -18.59 -13.12 11.50
C PRO A 97 -19.41 -12.81 12.77
N ILE A 98 -20.18 -13.81 13.20
CA ILE A 98 -20.82 -13.85 14.53
C ILE A 98 -19.84 -14.48 15.51
N PHE A 99 -19.74 -13.95 16.72
CA PHE A 99 -18.92 -14.55 17.78
C PHE A 99 -19.77 -15.44 18.69
N ASN A 100 -19.25 -16.59 19.10
CA ASN A 100 -19.97 -17.58 19.92
C ASN A 100 -20.49 -17.02 21.27
N SER A 101 -19.97 -15.87 21.73
CA SER A 101 -20.37 -15.18 22.95
C SER A 101 -21.55 -14.22 22.77
N GLU A 102 -22.07 -14.03 21.56
CA GLU A 102 -23.17 -13.11 21.26
C GLU A 102 -24.52 -13.87 21.32
N GLU A 103 -25.23 -13.81 22.46
CA GLU A 103 -26.59 -14.40 22.64
C GLU A 103 -27.71 -13.66 21.86
N SER A 104 -27.37 -13.02 20.74
CA SER A 104 -28.29 -12.19 19.96
C SER A 104 -28.80 -12.93 18.72
N GLN A 105 -30.07 -12.73 18.40
CA GLN A 105 -30.66 -13.23 17.16
C GLN A 105 -29.93 -12.66 15.94
N VAL A 106 -29.73 -13.50 14.93
CA VAL A 106 -29.08 -13.15 13.67
C VAL A 106 -30.13 -12.59 12.70
N ALA A 107 -29.79 -11.47 12.06
CA ALA A 107 -30.61 -10.90 10.99
C ALA A 107 -30.62 -11.84 9.78
N LYS A 108 -31.75 -11.90 9.07
CA LYS A 108 -31.85 -12.72 7.86
C LYS A 108 -31.20 -12.00 6.68
N LEU A 109 -29.95 -12.34 6.43
CA LEU A 109 -29.14 -11.88 5.29
C LEU A 109 -29.19 -12.91 4.17
N LYS A 110 -29.26 -12.44 2.92
CA LYS A 110 -29.07 -13.26 1.72
C LYS A 110 -28.07 -12.59 0.80
N TYR A 111 -27.31 -13.42 0.11
CA TYR A 111 -26.38 -13.05 -0.95
C TYR A 111 -26.93 -13.70 -2.22
N PRO A 112 -27.72 -12.96 -3.03
CA PRO A 112 -28.43 -13.53 -4.18
C PRO A 112 -27.48 -14.06 -5.27
N ASP A 113 -26.29 -13.47 -5.35
CA ASP A 113 -25.27 -13.88 -6.32
C ASP A 113 -24.61 -15.19 -5.90
N THR A 114 -24.56 -16.15 -6.82
CA THR A 114 -23.81 -17.40 -6.65
C THR A 114 -22.34 -17.29 -7.09
N ASP A 115 -21.94 -16.15 -7.66
CA ASP A 115 -20.60 -15.92 -8.17
C ASP A 115 -19.62 -15.51 -7.05
N LYS A 116 -18.32 -15.78 -7.25
CA LYS A 116 -17.25 -15.42 -6.29
C LYS A 116 -17.10 -13.90 -6.05
N GLU A 117 -17.73 -13.09 -6.90
CA GLU A 117 -17.76 -11.63 -6.82
C GLU A 117 -19.19 -11.15 -6.57
N SER A 118 -19.78 -11.56 -5.44
CA SER A 118 -21.10 -11.08 -5.04
C SER A 118 -21.12 -9.55 -4.98
N LYS A 119 -22.15 -8.95 -5.57
CA LYS A 119 -22.40 -7.51 -5.62
C LYS A 119 -23.69 -7.14 -4.88
N GLU A 120 -24.57 -8.11 -4.67
CA GLU A 120 -25.87 -7.90 -4.04
C GLU A 120 -25.94 -8.40 -2.61
N LEU A 121 -26.60 -7.60 -1.76
CA LEU A 121 -26.93 -7.94 -0.38
C LEU A 121 -28.42 -7.68 -0.15
N GLU A 122 -29.16 -8.70 0.26
CA GLU A 122 -30.56 -8.56 0.70
C GLU A 122 -30.65 -8.76 2.21
N ILE A 123 -31.29 -7.81 2.89
CA ILE A 123 -31.52 -7.84 4.33
C ILE A 123 -33.02 -7.77 4.59
N LEU A 124 -33.55 -8.74 5.35
CA LEU A 124 -34.93 -8.64 5.82
C LEU A 124 -35.01 -7.75 7.06
N GLY A 125 -35.91 -6.76 7.00
CA GLY A 125 -36.25 -5.87 8.08
C GLY A 125 -36.90 -6.57 9.28
N LYS A 126 -37.19 -5.77 10.32
CA LYS A 126 -37.91 -6.23 11.51
C LYS A 126 -39.30 -6.74 11.16
N GLU A 127 -39.85 -7.60 12.02
CA GLU A 127 -41.22 -8.05 11.90
C GLU A 127 -42.21 -6.92 12.16
N GLU A 128 -43.04 -6.62 11.17
CA GLU A 128 -44.15 -5.69 11.28
C GLU A 128 -45.46 -6.51 11.32
N LYS A 129 -46.19 -6.38 12.44
CA LYS A 129 -47.54 -6.94 12.59
C LYS A 129 -48.56 -5.93 12.09
N SER A 130 -49.28 -6.30 11.03
CA SER A 130 -50.44 -5.53 10.57
C SER A 130 -51.59 -5.61 11.59
N SER A 131 -52.52 -4.66 11.50
CA SER A 131 -53.76 -4.63 12.29
C SER A 131 -54.63 -5.89 12.13
N LEU A 132 -54.40 -6.66 11.06
CA LEU A 132 -55.09 -7.91 10.72
C LEU A 132 -54.34 -9.17 11.21
N GLY A 133 -53.24 -9.01 11.95
CA GLY A 133 -52.44 -10.13 12.50
C GLY A 133 -51.41 -10.72 11.54
N ASN A 134 -51.36 -10.29 10.28
CA ASN A 134 -50.32 -10.73 9.34
C ASN A 134 -48.96 -10.16 9.74
N VAL A 135 -47.97 -11.05 9.88
CA VAL A 135 -46.56 -10.70 10.12
C VAL A 135 -45.87 -10.56 8.76
N THR A 136 -45.33 -9.39 8.47
CA THR A 136 -44.54 -9.13 7.25
C THR A 136 -43.16 -8.63 7.61
N ARG A 137 -42.17 -8.91 6.75
CA ARG A 137 -40.83 -8.33 6.85
C ARG A 137 -40.52 -7.61 5.55
N LYS A 138 -40.06 -6.37 5.65
CA LYS A 138 -39.65 -5.58 4.49
C LYS A 138 -38.29 -6.05 3.99
N ALA A 139 -38.18 -6.48 2.74
CA ALA A 139 -36.88 -6.78 2.13
C ALA A 139 -36.16 -5.48 1.71
N HIS A 140 -34.87 -5.40 2.00
CA HIS A 140 -33.99 -4.31 1.62
C HIS A 140 -32.83 -4.84 0.78
N SER A 141 -32.81 -4.51 -0.51
CA SER A 141 -31.74 -4.90 -1.43
C SER A 141 -30.74 -3.77 -1.61
N PHE A 142 -29.46 -4.11 -1.61
CA PHE A 142 -28.34 -3.20 -1.84
C PHE A 142 -27.41 -3.80 -2.89
N SER A 143 -26.81 -2.94 -3.72
CA SER A 143 -25.80 -3.33 -4.72
C SER A 143 -24.57 -2.44 -4.57
N PHE A 144 -23.39 -3.07 -4.64
CA PHE A 144 -22.08 -2.46 -4.45
C PHE A 144 -21.05 -3.06 -5.43
N ASP A 145 -19.83 -2.50 -5.48
CA ASP A 145 -18.75 -3.06 -6.30
C ASP A 145 -18.41 -4.49 -5.90
N ARG A 146 -18.48 -4.78 -4.59
CA ARG A 146 -18.30 -6.13 -4.02
C ARG A 146 -18.93 -6.23 -2.63
N VAL A 147 -19.46 -7.41 -2.31
CA VAL A 147 -20.02 -7.77 -1.00
C VAL A 147 -19.27 -8.99 -0.46
N PHE A 148 -18.66 -8.83 0.71
CA PHE A 148 -17.96 -9.87 1.46
C PHE A 148 -18.89 -10.45 2.52
N ALA A 149 -19.11 -11.75 2.44
CA ALA A 149 -19.90 -12.52 3.39
C ALA A 149 -19.14 -12.73 4.72
N PRO A 150 -19.79 -13.20 5.79
CA PRO A 150 -19.18 -13.38 7.11
C PRO A 150 -17.95 -14.30 7.09
N GLU A 151 -17.87 -15.23 6.14
CA GLU A 151 -16.78 -16.18 5.98
C GLU A 151 -15.54 -15.55 5.33
N SER A 152 -15.66 -14.36 4.75
CA SER A 152 -14.58 -13.73 4.00
C SER A 152 -13.42 -13.26 4.89
N THR A 153 -12.23 -13.71 4.52
CA THR A 153 -11.00 -13.43 5.27
C THR A 153 -10.45 -12.03 4.97
N ASN A 154 -9.57 -11.53 5.85
CA ASN A 154 -8.83 -10.29 5.57
C ASN A 154 -7.95 -10.42 4.32
N GLU A 155 -7.49 -11.61 3.96
CA GLU A 155 -6.70 -11.84 2.75
C GLU A 155 -7.53 -11.65 1.48
N GLU A 156 -8.75 -12.21 1.43
CA GLU A 156 -9.67 -12.02 0.32
C GLU A 156 -10.05 -10.55 0.14
N VAL A 157 -10.31 -9.85 1.26
CA VAL A 157 -10.59 -8.41 1.26
C VAL A 157 -9.38 -7.62 0.76
N PHE A 158 -8.18 -8.01 1.17
CA PHE A 158 -6.95 -7.37 0.73
C PHE A 158 -6.69 -7.57 -0.78
N GLY A 159 -7.17 -8.65 -1.39
CA GLY A 159 -7.06 -8.86 -2.84
C GLY A 159 -7.61 -7.70 -3.68
N GLU A 160 -8.69 -7.06 -3.22
CA GLU A 160 -9.24 -5.86 -3.86
C GLU A 160 -8.44 -4.59 -3.59
N ILE A 161 -7.91 -4.47 -2.37
CA ILE A 161 -7.12 -3.33 -1.92
C ILE A 161 -5.73 -3.33 -2.54
N SER A 162 -5.18 -4.49 -2.84
CA SER A 162 -3.85 -4.68 -3.39
C SER A 162 -3.62 -3.85 -4.66
N GLN A 163 -4.65 -3.71 -5.49
CA GLN A 163 -4.58 -2.89 -6.70
C GLN A 163 -4.50 -1.38 -6.39
N LEU A 164 -5.16 -0.93 -5.34
CA LEU A 164 -5.05 0.46 -4.88
C LEU A 164 -3.70 0.72 -4.24
N VAL A 165 -3.18 -0.24 -3.47
CA VAL A 165 -1.83 -0.17 -2.91
C VAL A 165 -0.79 -0.03 -4.03
N GLN A 166 -0.92 -0.79 -5.12
CA GLN A 166 -0.08 -0.62 -6.30
C GLN A 166 -0.21 0.79 -6.91
N SER A 167 -1.43 1.34 -6.98
CA SER A 167 -1.65 2.71 -7.45
C SER A 167 -0.89 3.74 -6.60
N ALA A 168 -0.84 3.55 -5.28
CA ALA A 168 -0.07 4.43 -4.41
C ALA A 168 1.43 4.36 -4.72
N THR A 169 1.98 3.16 -4.92
CA THR A 169 3.38 2.96 -5.34
C THR A 169 3.68 3.59 -6.71
N ASP A 170 2.69 3.61 -7.61
CA ASP A 170 2.78 4.18 -8.95
C ASP A 170 2.72 5.72 -8.98
N GLY A 171 2.49 6.36 -7.81
CA GLY A 171 2.47 7.81 -7.65
C GLY A 171 1.08 8.44 -7.66
N TYR A 172 0.04 7.67 -7.32
CA TYR A 172 -1.32 8.20 -7.13
C TYR A 172 -1.64 8.42 -5.65
N ASN A 173 -2.57 9.33 -5.40
CA ASN A 173 -3.18 9.47 -4.09
C ASN A 173 -4.30 8.42 -3.96
N VAL A 174 -4.32 7.73 -2.83
CA VAL A 174 -5.23 6.64 -2.55
C VAL A 174 -5.80 6.84 -1.16
N CYS A 175 -7.09 6.62 -1.02
CA CYS A 175 -7.78 6.66 0.26
C CYS A 175 -8.68 5.45 0.41
N ILE A 176 -8.50 4.71 1.49
CA ILE A 176 -9.33 3.56 1.84
C ILE A 176 -9.86 3.80 3.23
N PHE A 177 -11.18 3.77 3.40
CA PHE A 177 -11.79 4.04 4.69
C PHE A 177 -12.87 3.04 5.05
N CYS A 178 -12.89 2.63 6.32
CA CYS A 178 -13.94 1.79 6.88
C CYS A 178 -14.99 2.66 7.57
N TYR A 179 -16.26 2.43 7.26
CA TYR A 179 -17.43 3.13 7.80
C TYR A 179 -18.44 2.12 8.35
N GLY A 180 -19.06 2.43 9.48
CA GLY A 180 -20.10 1.60 10.09
C GLY A 180 -20.15 1.77 11.61
N GLN A 181 -21.14 1.14 12.25
CA GLN A 181 -21.31 1.26 13.69
C GLN A 181 -20.14 0.67 14.49
N THR A 182 -20.03 1.04 15.77
CA THR A 182 -19.13 0.35 16.71
C THR A 182 -19.44 -1.15 16.74
N GLY A 183 -18.38 -1.97 16.78
CA GLY A 183 -18.49 -3.43 16.75
C GLY A 183 -18.81 -4.05 15.37
N SER A 184 -18.86 -3.28 14.28
CA SER A 184 -19.09 -3.84 12.94
C SER A 184 -17.83 -4.42 12.26
N GLY A 185 -16.65 -4.27 12.87
CA GLY A 185 -15.38 -4.85 12.38
C GLY A 185 -14.44 -3.88 11.65
N LYS A 186 -14.64 -2.56 11.76
CA LYS A 186 -13.77 -1.54 11.13
C LYS A 186 -12.30 -1.69 11.54
N THR A 187 -12.01 -1.62 12.84
CA THR A 187 -10.64 -1.73 13.39
C THR A 187 -10.03 -3.10 13.12
N HIS A 188 -10.81 -4.19 13.19
CA HIS A 188 -10.33 -5.53 12.80
C HIS A 188 -9.94 -5.58 11.31
N THR A 189 -10.68 -4.91 10.43
CA THR A 189 -10.33 -4.86 9.02
C THR A 189 -9.06 -4.05 8.80
N MET A 190 -8.95 -2.89 9.44
CA MET A 190 -7.88 -1.93 9.14
C MET A 190 -6.56 -2.23 9.85
N SER A 191 -6.62 -2.49 11.17
CA SER A 191 -5.47 -2.41 12.07
C SER A 191 -5.16 -3.71 12.82
N SER A 192 -5.89 -4.81 12.59
CA SER A 192 -5.50 -6.11 13.14
C SER A 192 -4.13 -6.52 12.62
N SER A 193 -3.49 -7.50 13.26
CA SER A 193 -2.19 -8.04 12.83
C SER A 193 -2.21 -8.53 11.37
N ASP A 194 -3.34 -9.04 10.90
CA ASP A 194 -3.58 -9.48 9.53
C ASP A 194 -4.46 -8.49 8.75
N GLY A 195 -4.56 -7.24 9.22
CA GLY A 195 -5.42 -6.20 8.66
C GLY A 195 -4.84 -5.52 7.43
N MET A 196 -5.53 -4.49 6.94
CA MET A 196 -5.14 -3.79 5.71
C MET A 196 -3.85 -3.00 5.87
N ILE A 197 -3.60 -2.38 7.03
CA ILE A 197 -2.36 -1.61 7.26
C ILE A 197 -1.12 -2.52 7.13
N PRO A 198 -0.98 -3.62 7.91
CA PRO A 198 0.18 -4.50 7.78
C PRO A 198 0.36 -5.08 6.38
N ARG A 199 -0.73 -5.58 5.76
CA ARG A 199 -0.69 -6.19 4.43
C ARG A 199 -0.28 -5.17 3.35
N ALA A 200 -0.80 -3.94 3.41
CA ALA A 200 -0.44 -2.88 2.48
C ALA A 200 1.05 -2.53 2.59
N THR A 201 1.58 -2.35 3.81
CA THR A 201 3.02 -2.09 4.00
C THR A 201 3.89 -3.23 3.52
N HIS A 202 3.49 -4.49 3.73
CA HIS A 202 4.23 -5.64 3.22
C HIS A 202 4.29 -5.65 1.70
N GLN A 203 3.15 -5.47 1.03
CA GLN A 203 3.08 -5.41 -0.42
C GLN A 203 3.91 -4.23 -0.98
N ILE A 204 3.85 -3.05 -0.35
CA ILE A 204 4.63 -1.88 -0.79
C ILE A 204 6.12 -2.18 -0.68
N TYR A 205 6.57 -2.78 0.42
CA TYR A 205 7.98 -3.12 0.62
C TYR A 205 8.47 -4.13 -0.42
N GLU A 206 7.70 -5.19 -0.67
CA GLU A 206 7.99 -6.20 -1.70
C GLU A 206 8.04 -5.56 -3.10
N THR A 207 7.05 -4.73 -3.43
CA THR A 207 7.00 -4.01 -4.70
C THR A 207 8.18 -3.06 -4.86
N ALA A 208 8.52 -2.29 -3.82
CA ALA A 208 9.65 -1.38 -3.82
C ALA A 208 10.98 -2.12 -4.02
N THR A 209 11.14 -3.29 -3.41
CA THR A 209 12.31 -4.16 -3.56
C THR A 209 12.43 -4.66 -5.00
N ASN A 210 11.35 -5.21 -5.56
CA ASN A 210 11.32 -5.70 -6.95
C ASN A 210 11.58 -4.60 -7.98
N LEU A 211 11.20 -3.36 -7.69
CA LEU A 211 11.44 -2.22 -8.58
C LEU A 211 12.90 -1.73 -8.58
N GLN A 212 13.75 -2.16 -7.63
CA GLN A 212 15.18 -1.81 -7.61
C GLN A 212 15.92 -2.32 -8.84
N GLU A 213 15.61 -3.53 -9.32
CA GLU A 213 16.17 -4.09 -10.56
C GLU A 213 15.85 -3.23 -11.79
N LYS A 214 14.72 -2.51 -11.74
CA LYS A 214 14.26 -1.58 -12.76
C LYS A 214 14.76 -0.13 -12.54
N GLY A 215 15.66 0.07 -11.58
CA GLY A 215 16.31 1.35 -11.28
C GLY A 215 15.54 2.26 -10.32
N TRP A 216 14.43 1.80 -9.72
CA TRP A 216 13.67 2.60 -8.76
C TRP A 216 14.17 2.41 -7.32
N THR A 217 14.26 3.51 -6.59
CA THR A 217 14.50 3.52 -5.14
C THR A 217 13.36 4.27 -4.47
N TYR A 218 12.79 3.72 -3.40
CA TYR A 218 11.66 4.30 -2.69
C TYR A 218 12.03 4.70 -1.27
N THR A 219 11.55 5.88 -0.86
CA THR A 219 11.51 6.32 0.54
C THR A 219 10.07 6.27 1.02
N MET A 220 9.85 5.68 2.19
CA MET A 220 8.52 5.43 2.75
C MET A 220 8.41 6.06 4.13
N GLU A 221 7.48 6.98 4.30
CA GLU A 221 7.28 7.70 5.57
C GLU A 221 5.84 7.47 6.06
N GLY A 222 5.70 6.87 7.24
CA GLY A 222 4.43 6.64 7.91
C GLY A 222 4.14 7.71 8.96
N SER A 223 2.90 8.20 9.01
CA SER A 223 2.37 9.07 10.06
C SER A 223 1.01 8.54 10.51
N PHE A 224 0.66 8.70 11.78
CA PHE A 224 -0.62 8.21 12.30
C PHE A 224 -1.32 9.30 13.10
N VAL A 225 -2.52 9.66 12.66
CA VAL A 225 -3.31 10.75 13.21
C VAL A 225 -4.62 10.23 13.76
N GLU A 226 -5.07 10.87 14.83
CA GLU A 226 -6.42 10.76 15.33
C GLU A 226 -7.16 12.10 15.20
N VAL A 227 -8.38 12.05 14.67
CA VAL A 227 -9.32 13.18 14.71
C VAL A 227 -10.35 12.86 15.80
N TYR A 228 -10.27 13.59 16.90
CA TYR A 228 -11.16 13.45 18.05
C TYR A 228 -11.69 14.82 18.43
N ASN A 229 -13.01 14.95 18.58
CA ASN A 229 -13.64 16.19 19.02
C ASN A 229 -13.25 17.43 18.18
N GLU A 230 -13.09 17.28 16.86
CA GLU A 230 -12.62 18.33 15.93
C GLU A 230 -11.20 18.85 16.20
N GLU A 231 -10.39 18.05 16.91
CA GLU A 231 -8.96 18.27 17.14
C GLU A 231 -8.14 17.13 16.52
N ILE A 232 -6.89 17.44 16.17
CA ILE A 232 -5.96 16.53 15.51
C ILE A 232 -4.85 16.16 16.48
N HIS A 233 -4.67 14.86 16.72
CA HIS A 233 -3.71 14.31 17.67
C HIS A 233 -2.72 13.41 16.91
N ASP A 234 -1.43 13.57 17.18
CA ASP A 234 -0.37 12.71 16.63
C ASP A 234 -0.24 11.42 17.45
N LEU A 235 -0.67 10.28 16.89
CA LEU A 235 -0.62 8.99 17.57
C LEU A 235 0.79 8.39 17.67
N LEU A 236 1.79 8.93 16.96
CA LEU A 236 3.19 8.48 17.04
C LEU A 236 4.06 9.41 17.91
N GLY A 237 3.53 10.59 18.24
CA GLY A 237 4.13 11.54 19.15
C GLY A 237 4.15 11.07 20.61
N ASN A 238 4.62 11.95 21.49
CA ASN A 238 4.55 11.74 22.92
C ASN A 238 3.13 12.07 23.39
N SER A 239 2.45 11.12 24.06
CA SER A 239 1.09 11.31 24.58
C SER A 239 0.95 12.49 25.56
N LYS A 240 2.04 12.94 26.19
CA LYS A 240 2.06 14.12 27.07
C LYS A 240 1.99 15.46 26.31
N ASP A 241 2.22 15.44 25.01
CA ASP A 241 2.24 16.65 24.17
C ASP A 241 0.92 16.89 23.44
N PHE A 242 -0.07 15.99 23.55
CA PHE A 242 -1.33 16.07 22.82
C PHE A 242 -2.06 17.40 23.04
N ASP A 243 -2.08 17.90 24.27
CA ASP A 243 -2.74 19.17 24.62
C ASP A 243 -1.84 20.40 24.41
N LYS A 244 -0.55 20.21 24.12
CA LYS A 244 0.46 21.28 24.01
C LYS A 244 0.77 21.67 22.58
N LYS A 245 0.71 20.72 21.66
CA LYS A 245 1.03 20.93 20.24
C LYS A 245 -0.25 20.93 19.42
N LYS A 246 -0.55 22.07 18.79
CA LYS A 246 -1.66 22.18 17.85
C LYS A 246 -1.20 21.72 16.47
N HIS A 247 -1.94 20.77 15.90
CA HIS A 247 -1.72 20.26 14.56
C HIS A 247 -2.74 20.88 13.58
N GLU A 248 -2.24 21.52 12.53
CA GLU A 248 -3.06 22.15 11.50
C GLU A 248 -2.99 21.38 10.18
N VAL A 249 -4.15 21.19 9.55
CA VAL A 249 -4.28 20.68 8.17
C VAL A 249 -3.93 21.79 7.18
N ARG A 250 -3.00 21.50 6.28
CA ARG A 250 -2.59 22.34 5.15
C ARG A 250 -2.72 21.57 3.85
N HIS A 251 -2.91 22.30 2.77
CA HIS A 251 -3.11 21.74 1.44
C HIS A 251 -2.02 22.26 0.50
N ASP A 252 -1.37 21.33 -0.20
CA ASP A 252 -0.54 21.66 -1.35
C ASP A 252 -1.45 21.64 -2.59
N GLU A 253 -1.82 22.83 -3.07
CA GLU A 253 -2.74 22.97 -4.21
C GLU A 253 -2.15 22.49 -5.53
N GLN A 254 -0.82 22.51 -5.67
CA GLN A 254 -0.13 22.05 -6.88
C GLN A 254 -0.10 20.52 -6.92
N LYS A 255 0.30 19.89 -5.80
CA LYS A 255 0.36 18.44 -5.70
C LYS A 255 -0.99 17.77 -5.43
N LYS A 256 -2.02 18.56 -5.07
CA LYS A 256 -3.30 18.06 -4.58
C LYS A 256 -3.09 17.07 -3.43
N GLN A 257 -2.27 17.47 -2.45
CA GLN A 257 -1.94 16.65 -1.28
C GLN A 257 -2.28 17.39 0.00
N THR A 258 -2.68 16.62 1.02
CA THR A 258 -2.92 17.14 2.36
C THR A 258 -1.71 16.88 3.25
N ILE A 259 -1.28 17.89 3.99
CA ILE A 259 -0.17 17.83 4.94
C ILE A 259 -0.69 18.28 6.29
N VAL A 260 -0.34 17.58 7.36
CA VAL A 260 -0.64 18.00 8.72
C VAL A 260 0.65 18.44 9.40
N THR A 261 0.63 19.63 9.98
CA THR A 261 1.82 20.26 10.57
C THR A 261 2.23 19.58 11.87
N GLY A 262 3.55 19.49 12.09
CA GLY A 262 4.12 19.03 13.36
C GLY A 262 3.91 17.56 13.69
N LEU A 263 3.42 16.74 12.74
CA LEU A 263 3.33 15.31 12.94
C LEU A 263 4.71 14.66 12.97
N ARG A 264 4.86 13.66 13.84
CA ARG A 264 5.97 12.73 13.77
C ARG A 264 5.77 11.80 12.57
N SER A 265 6.77 11.77 11.69
CA SER A 265 6.88 10.78 10.63
C SER A 265 7.96 9.76 10.96
N VAL A 266 7.72 8.49 10.64
CA VAL A 266 8.63 7.36 10.90
C VAL A 266 8.98 6.73 9.56
N SER A 267 10.27 6.49 9.32
CA SER A 267 10.73 5.75 8.13
C SER A 267 10.28 4.29 8.21
N LEU A 268 9.68 3.77 7.15
CA LEU A 268 9.21 2.39 7.06
C LEU A 268 10.20 1.56 6.24
N ASP A 269 11.37 1.28 6.82
CA ASP A 269 12.45 0.56 6.12
C ASP A 269 12.29 -0.97 6.18
N SER A 270 11.30 -1.47 6.92
CA SER A 270 10.94 -2.89 6.96
C SER A 270 9.47 -3.09 7.33
N PRO A 271 8.85 -4.22 6.97
CA PRO A 271 7.49 -4.55 7.39
C PRO A 271 7.32 -4.53 8.92
N ASN A 272 8.34 -4.94 9.69
CA ASN A 272 8.28 -4.97 11.15
C ASN A 272 8.10 -3.59 11.80
N ALA A 273 8.51 -2.51 11.11
CA ALA A 273 8.32 -1.15 11.62
C ALA A 273 6.83 -0.80 11.77
N VAL A 274 5.95 -1.35 10.92
CA VAL A 274 4.51 -1.07 10.96
C VAL A 274 3.86 -1.61 12.22
N GLU A 275 4.28 -2.79 12.69
CA GLU A 275 3.73 -3.39 13.90
C GLU A 275 4.05 -2.54 15.13
N SER A 276 5.26 -2.00 15.21
CA SER A 276 5.65 -1.08 16.29
C SER A 276 4.82 0.20 16.26
N ILE A 277 4.54 0.74 15.07
CA ILE A 277 3.72 1.94 14.87
C ILE A 277 2.28 1.67 15.31
N LEU A 278 1.69 0.53 14.91
CA LEU A 278 0.34 0.14 15.32
C LEU A 278 0.24 -0.05 16.83
N LYS A 279 1.20 -0.75 17.45
CA LYS A 279 1.27 -0.93 18.91
C LYS A 279 1.40 0.40 19.64
N GLN A 280 2.26 1.30 19.17
CA GLN A 280 2.45 2.61 19.78
C GLN A 280 1.18 3.48 19.65
N ALA A 281 0.56 3.49 18.47
CA ALA A 281 -0.66 4.23 18.23
C ALA A 281 -1.81 3.73 19.12
N ASP A 282 -1.97 2.40 19.25
CA ASP A 282 -2.98 1.80 20.12
C ASP A 282 -2.74 2.11 21.60
N ALA A 283 -1.48 2.07 22.05
CA ALA A 283 -1.11 2.46 23.41
C ALA A 283 -1.43 3.95 23.68
N ASN A 284 -1.07 4.84 22.76
CA ASN A 284 -1.36 6.27 22.88
C ASN A 284 -2.87 6.55 22.87
N ARG A 285 -3.63 5.81 22.04
CA ARG A 285 -5.09 5.88 22.00
C ARG A 285 -5.73 5.40 23.30
N SER A 286 -5.19 4.33 23.89
CA SER A 286 -5.63 3.74 25.16
C SER A 286 -5.33 4.63 26.39
N VAL A 287 -4.16 5.27 26.43
CA VAL A 287 -3.81 6.24 27.50
C VAL A 287 -4.76 7.44 27.50
N ALA A 288 -5.19 7.88 26.32
CA ALA A 288 -6.21 8.91 26.23
C ALA A 288 -7.61 8.39 26.59
N ALA A 289 -7.92 7.12 26.28
CA ALA A 289 -9.19 6.47 26.63
C ALA A 289 -9.38 6.25 28.14
N THR A 290 -8.29 6.03 28.89
CA THR A 290 -8.34 5.91 30.36
C THR A 290 -8.58 7.25 31.06
N LYS A 291 -8.27 8.37 30.39
CA LYS A 291 -8.63 9.73 30.85
C LYS A 291 -10.03 10.19 30.39
N SER A 292 -10.55 9.63 29.30
CA SER A 292 -11.86 9.91 28.73
C SER A 292 -12.39 8.62 28.09
N ASN A 293 -13.31 7.92 28.77
CA ASN A 293 -13.89 6.60 28.43
C ASN A 293 -13.84 6.17 26.94
N GLU A 294 -13.64 4.87 26.68
CA GLU A 294 -13.82 4.16 25.38
C GLU A 294 -13.66 5.03 24.12
N ARG A 295 -12.49 5.68 24.00
CA ARG A 295 -12.19 6.67 22.96
C ARG A 295 -12.03 6.07 21.55
N SER A 296 -11.71 4.78 21.45
CA SER A 296 -11.41 4.11 20.17
C SER A 296 -12.63 3.97 19.25
N SER A 297 -13.84 3.86 19.79
CA SER A 297 -15.09 3.88 19.00
C SER A 297 -15.53 5.29 18.60
N ARG A 298 -14.92 6.30 19.22
CA ARG A 298 -15.36 7.71 19.24
C ARG A 298 -14.40 8.67 18.57
N SER A 299 -13.36 8.16 17.91
CA SER A 299 -12.40 8.96 17.17
C SER A 299 -12.12 8.34 15.82
N HIS A 300 -11.78 9.18 14.83
CA HIS A 300 -11.33 8.70 13.53
C HIS A 300 -9.82 8.54 13.57
N SER A 301 -9.31 7.43 13.06
CA SER A 301 -7.87 7.19 12.95
C SER A 301 -7.46 7.16 11.48
N VAL A 302 -6.38 7.85 11.14
CA VAL A 302 -5.87 8.01 9.77
C VAL A 302 -4.39 7.64 9.76
N PHE A 303 -4.08 6.48 9.20
CA PHE A 303 -2.72 6.10 8.89
C PHE A 303 -2.36 6.64 7.50
N MET A 304 -1.36 7.52 7.45
CA MET A 304 -0.90 8.18 6.23
C MET A 304 0.48 7.65 5.87
N LEU A 305 0.58 7.05 4.68
CA LEU A 305 1.82 6.54 4.15
C LEU A 305 2.21 7.33 2.89
N LYS A 306 3.34 8.03 2.98
CA LYS A 306 3.92 8.77 1.86
C LYS A 306 4.99 7.91 1.18
N LEU A 307 4.88 7.79 -0.14
CA LEU A 307 5.75 6.98 -0.98
C LEU A 307 6.45 7.88 -2.00
N VAL A 308 7.78 7.96 -1.93
CA VAL A 308 8.59 8.77 -2.84
C VAL A 308 9.56 7.86 -3.59
N GLY A 309 9.26 7.57 -4.85
CA GLY A 309 10.09 6.80 -5.77
C GLY A 309 10.97 7.69 -6.64
N ARG A 310 12.23 7.29 -6.85
CA ARG A 310 13.17 7.90 -7.79
C ARG A 310 13.79 6.84 -8.68
N ASN A 311 13.75 7.04 -10.00
CA ASN A 311 14.40 6.14 -10.95
C ASN A 311 15.75 6.71 -11.40
N SER A 312 16.84 5.97 -11.17
CA SER A 312 18.20 6.43 -11.52
C SER A 312 18.52 6.33 -13.02
N VAL A 313 17.78 5.49 -13.75
CA VAL A 313 17.99 5.25 -15.19
C VAL A 313 17.22 6.27 -16.03
N THR A 314 15.97 6.55 -15.68
CA THR A 314 15.09 7.48 -16.42
C THR A 314 15.09 8.89 -15.84
N ASN A 315 15.64 9.10 -14.64
CA ASN A 315 15.54 10.34 -13.86
C ASN A 315 14.09 10.74 -13.49
N GLU A 316 13.16 9.79 -13.55
CA GLU A 316 11.77 10.01 -13.15
C GLU A 316 11.60 10.03 -11.63
N THR A 317 10.61 10.80 -11.18
CA THR A 317 10.16 10.80 -9.79
C THR A 317 8.68 10.45 -9.70
N SER A 318 8.31 9.73 -8.64
CA SER A 318 6.96 9.27 -8.36
C SER A 318 6.63 9.60 -6.92
N GLU A 319 5.55 10.32 -6.66
CA GLU A 319 5.12 10.67 -5.31
C GLU A 319 3.66 10.26 -5.13
N GLY A 320 3.42 9.26 -4.29
CA GLY A 320 2.09 8.74 -3.97
C GLY A 320 1.79 8.83 -2.49
N THR A 321 0.50 8.83 -2.16
CA THR A 321 0.04 8.79 -0.76
C THR A 321 -1.01 7.70 -0.61
N LEU A 322 -0.89 6.88 0.43
CA LEU A 322 -1.89 5.91 0.83
C LEU A 322 -2.45 6.30 2.19
N ASN A 323 -3.74 6.60 2.23
CA ASN A 323 -4.46 6.93 3.46
C ASN A 323 -5.37 5.76 3.82
N LEU A 324 -5.12 5.15 4.97
CA LEU A 324 -5.91 4.05 5.53
C LEU A 324 -6.65 4.58 6.76
N VAL A 325 -7.98 4.63 6.69
CA VAL A 325 -8.82 5.37 7.64
C VAL A 325 -9.80 4.44 8.35
N ASP A 326 -9.75 4.44 9.68
CA ASP A 326 -10.74 3.81 10.55
C ASP A 326 -11.64 4.92 11.12
N LEU A 327 -12.85 5.07 10.57
CA LEU A 327 -13.78 6.10 11.04
C LEU A 327 -14.40 5.70 12.39
N ALA A 328 -14.86 6.70 13.14
CA ALA A 328 -15.65 6.49 14.35
C ALA A 328 -16.97 5.76 14.03
N GLY A 329 -17.61 5.24 15.08
CA GLY A 329 -18.94 4.62 14.98
C GLY A 329 -19.99 5.56 14.37
N SER A 330 -20.81 5.03 13.46
CA SER A 330 -21.89 5.76 12.80
C SER A 330 -23.22 5.77 13.56
N GLU A 331 -23.27 5.13 14.73
CA GLU A 331 -24.49 5.01 15.54
C GLU A 331 -25.01 6.35 16.07
N ARG A 332 -26.34 6.47 16.16
CA ARG A 332 -27.01 7.74 16.49
C ARG A 332 -27.05 8.02 18.00
N LEU A 333 -26.85 9.30 18.34
CA LEU A 333 -26.96 9.89 19.69
C LEU A 333 -28.14 9.40 20.54
N LYS A 334 -29.33 9.23 19.94
CA LYS A 334 -30.57 8.87 20.67
C LYS A 334 -30.48 7.54 21.43
N GLN A 335 -29.56 6.65 21.05
CA GLN A 335 -29.34 5.37 21.73
C GLN A 335 -28.30 5.44 22.85
N SER A 336 -27.51 6.52 22.93
CA SER A 336 -26.33 6.60 23.80
C SER A 336 -26.60 7.06 25.24
N GLY A 337 -27.76 7.70 25.50
CA GLY A 337 -28.10 8.24 26.82
C GLY A 337 -27.11 9.27 27.40
N ALA A 338 -26.26 9.88 26.56
CA ALA A 338 -25.17 10.74 27.02
C ALA A 338 -25.64 12.14 27.46
N GLU A 339 -25.21 12.59 28.64
CA GLU A 339 -25.44 13.94 29.19
C GLU A 339 -24.14 14.76 29.29
N GLY A 340 -24.26 16.10 29.37
CA GLY A 340 -23.13 17.00 29.60
C GLY A 340 -22.06 16.99 28.49
N ASP A 341 -20.78 16.96 28.87
CA ASP A 341 -19.66 16.99 27.89
C ASP A 341 -19.61 15.75 26.99
N ARG A 342 -20.13 14.61 27.46
CA ARG A 342 -20.29 13.39 26.65
C ARG A 342 -21.30 13.59 25.51
N MET A 343 -22.31 14.44 25.72
CA MET A 343 -23.24 14.82 24.66
C MET A 343 -22.54 15.68 23.59
N LYS A 344 -21.74 16.68 24.00
CA LYS A 344 -20.97 17.53 23.06
C LYS A 344 -19.97 16.71 22.25
N GLU A 345 -19.25 15.80 22.89
CA GLU A 345 -18.35 14.85 22.23
C GLU A 345 -19.10 14.05 21.15
N THR A 346 -20.22 13.43 21.53
CA THR A 346 -21.01 12.59 20.62
C THR A 346 -21.65 13.42 19.48
N GLN A 347 -21.97 14.69 19.72
CA GLN A 347 -22.36 15.64 18.68
C GLN A 347 -21.23 15.92 17.69
N ASN A 348 -20.00 16.14 18.17
CA ASN A 348 -18.85 16.42 17.31
C ASN A 348 -18.45 15.20 16.46
N ILE A 349 -18.54 13.99 17.01
CA ILE A 349 -18.32 12.74 16.24
C ILE A 349 -19.34 12.64 15.12
N ASN A 350 -20.63 12.77 15.43
CA ASN A 350 -21.69 12.71 14.42
C ASN A 350 -21.62 13.87 13.43
N LYS A 351 -21.14 15.05 13.84
CA LYS A 351 -20.91 16.19 12.96
C LYS A 351 -19.92 15.82 11.86
N SER A 352 -18.77 15.25 12.20
CA SER A 352 -17.75 14.89 11.21
C SER A 352 -18.25 13.89 10.15
N LEU A 353 -19.02 12.86 10.57
CA LEU A 353 -19.64 11.89 9.66
C LEU A 353 -20.80 12.49 8.83
N SER A 354 -21.57 13.40 9.42
CA SER A 354 -22.63 14.11 8.69
C SER A 354 -22.03 15.02 7.61
N CYS A 355 -20.99 15.78 7.96
CA CYS A 355 -20.24 16.60 7.01
C CYS A 355 -19.61 15.76 5.90
N LEU A 356 -19.12 14.56 6.21
CA LEU A 356 -18.63 13.62 5.19
C LEU A 356 -19.74 13.26 4.20
N GLY A 357 -20.96 13.01 4.68
CA GLY A 357 -22.11 12.75 3.83
C GLY A 357 -22.61 13.94 3.01
N ASP A 358 -22.41 15.16 3.51
CA ASP A 358 -22.67 16.40 2.77
C ASP A 358 -21.64 16.62 1.66
N VAL A 359 -20.36 16.39 1.96
CA VAL A 359 -19.26 16.46 0.97
C VAL A 359 -19.48 15.45 -0.15
N ILE A 360 -19.76 14.19 0.18
CA ILE A 360 -20.05 13.15 -0.82
C ILE A 360 -21.31 13.50 -1.60
N GLY A 361 -22.37 13.97 -0.92
CA GLY A 361 -23.60 14.42 -1.58
C GLY A 361 -23.39 15.59 -2.55
N ALA A 362 -22.50 16.53 -2.22
CA ALA A 362 -22.14 17.65 -3.07
C ALA A 362 -21.29 17.18 -4.27
N LEU A 363 -20.35 16.27 -4.04
CA LEU A 363 -19.53 15.67 -5.09
C LEU A 363 -20.37 14.90 -6.12
N GLY A 364 -21.33 14.10 -5.67
CA GLY A 364 -22.22 13.33 -6.55
C GLY A 364 -23.19 14.18 -7.38
N GLN A 365 -23.45 15.44 -7.02
CA GLN A 365 -24.34 16.32 -7.77
C GLN A 365 -23.69 16.94 -9.02
N GLY A 366 -22.36 16.79 -9.20
CA GLY A 366 -21.68 17.09 -10.47
C GLY A 366 -21.80 18.54 -10.96
N LYS A 367 -22.20 19.49 -10.12
CA LYS A 367 -22.26 20.90 -10.52
C LYS A 367 -20.83 21.45 -10.55
N ASP A 368 -20.25 21.53 -11.75
CA ASP A 368 -18.99 22.22 -11.97
C ASP A 368 -19.05 23.63 -11.35
N GLY A 369 -18.15 23.90 -10.39
CA GLY A 369 -18.10 25.16 -9.65
C GLY A 369 -18.99 25.25 -8.41
N GLY A 370 -19.71 24.20 -8.02
CA GLY A 370 -20.43 24.13 -6.75
C GLY A 370 -19.48 24.11 -5.55
N HIS A 371 -19.79 24.88 -4.50
CA HIS A 371 -19.00 24.87 -3.27
C HIS A 371 -19.13 23.53 -2.55
N ILE A 372 -18.01 22.82 -2.37
CA ILE A 372 -17.94 21.58 -1.58
C ILE A 372 -17.50 21.94 -0.16
N PRO A 373 -18.29 21.60 0.88
CA PRO A 373 -18.08 22.10 2.24
C PRO A 373 -17.02 21.29 3.02
N TYR A 374 -15.84 21.06 2.45
CA TYR A 374 -14.75 20.31 3.10
C TYR A 374 -14.35 20.89 4.46
N ARG A 375 -14.44 22.21 4.62
CA ARG A 375 -14.05 22.94 5.83
C ARG A 375 -15.02 22.75 7.01
N ASN A 376 -16.18 22.12 6.82
CA ASN A 376 -17.19 21.99 7.87
C ASN A 376 -16.79 21.04 9.00
N SER A 377 -15.86 20.11 8.75
CA SER A 377 -15.20 19.33 9.79
C SER A 377 -13.71 19.13 9.53
N LYS A 378 -12.93 18.88 10.58
CA LYS A 378 -11.50 18.55 10.43
C LYS A 378 -11.27 17.28 9.61
N LEU A 379 -12.13 16.28 9.76
CA LEU A 379 -12.05 15.04 9.00
C LEU A 379 -12.22 15.28 7.51
N THR A 380 -13.27 16.00 7.12
CA THR A 380 -13.55 16.30 5.71
C THR A 380 -12.49 17.20 5.10
N TYR A 381 -11.92 18.10 5.89
CA TYR A 381 -10.82 18.96 5.45
C TYR A 381 -9.54 18.14 5.26
N LEU A 382 -9.22 17.25 6.20
CA LEU A 382 -8.10 16.31 6.06
C LEU A 382 -8.24 15.43 4.80
N LEU A 383 -9.45 14.92 4.55
CA LEU A 383 -9.77 14.06 3.42
C LEU A 383 -10.10 14.80 2.12
N GLN A 384 -9.91 16.12 2.05
CA GLN A 384 -10.32 16.93 0.90
C GLN A 384 -9.78 16.40 -0.44
N TYR A 385 -8.47 16.18 -0.52
CA TYR A 385 -7.84 15.60 -1.71
C TYR A 385 -7.86 14.07 -1.75
N SER A 386 -8.38 13.44 -0.71
CA SER A 386 -8.64 12.01 -0.68
C SER A 386 -9.97 11.66 -1.35
N LEU A 387 -10.99 12.50 -1.15
CA LEU A 387 -12.37 12.30 -1.64
C LEU A 387 -12.66 13.01 -2.96
N GLY A 388 -11.72 13.79 -3.49
CA GLY A 388 -11.91 14.56 -4.72
C GLY A 388 -10.60 14.76 -5.49
N GLY A 389 -10.72 15.22 -6.73
CA GLY A 389 -9.57 15.40 -7.61
C GLY A 389 -9.04 14.07 -8.16
N ASN A 390 -7.72 13.86 -8.06
CA ASN A 390 -7.04 12.72 -8.69
C ASN A 390 -6.80 11.52 -7.77
N SER A 391 -7.61 11.40 -6.71
CA SER A 391 -7.48 10.32 -5.73
C SER A 391 -8.34 9.13 -6.11
N LYS A 392 -7.83 7.93 -5.83
CA LYS A 392 -8.59 6.68 -5.91
C LYS A 392 -9.11 6.36 -4.51
N THR A 393 -10.43 6.31 -4.39
CA THR A 393 -11.13 6.17 -3.11
C THR A 393 -11.86 4.84 -3.04
N LEU A 394 -11.69 4.13 -1.93
CA LEU A 394 -12.45 2.93 -1.60
C LEU A 394 -13.10 3.08 -0.23
N MET A 395 -14.42 2.98 -0.19
CA MET A 395 -15.19 2.92 1.04
C MET A 395 -15.56 1.47 1.35
N PHE A 396 -15.16 0.98 2.51
CA PHE A 396 -15.74 -0.22 3.10
C PHE A 396 -16.90 0.15 4.01
N VAL A 397 -18.10 -0.32 3.68
CA VAL A 397 -19.23 -0.33 4.62
C VAL A 397 -19.21 -1.62 5.43
N MET A 398 -18.99 -1.49 6.73
CA MET A 398 -18.87 -2.59 7.67
C MET A 398 -20.23 -2.82 8.33
N ALA A 399 -20.77 -4.02 8.16
CA ALA A 399 -22.09 -4.41 8.65
C ALA A 399 -22.02 -5.49 9.73
N SER A 400 -22.89 -5.38 10.74
CA SER A 400 -23.10 -6.45 11.71
C SER A 400 -24.25 -7.35 11.27
N PRO A 401 -24.11 -8.68 11.40
CA PRO A 401 -25.18 -9.62 11.08
C PRO A 401 -26.24 -9.76 12.18
N LEU A 402 -26.15 -9.03 13.29
CA LEU A 402 -27.06 -9.17 14.42
C LEU A 402 -28.38 -8.41 14.20
N GLU A 403 -29.50 -9.02 14.56
CA GLU A 403 -30.85 -8.42 14.49
C GLU A 403 -30.94 -7.15 15.36
N ALA A 404 -30.25 -7.14 16.51
CA ALA A 404 -30.17 -5.98 17.40
C ALA A 404 -29.56 -4.75 16.70
N HIS A 405 -28.66 -4.98 15.73
CA HIS A 405 -27.92 -3.95 14.99
C HIS A 405 -28.58 -3.57 13.66
N LEU A 406 -29.69 -4.23 13.29
CA LEU A 406 -30.32 -4.10 11.98
C LEU A 406 -30.62 -2.65 11.58
N SER A 407 -31.09 -1.81 12.51
CA SER A 407 -31.38 -0.40 12.23
C SER A 407 -30.14 0.40 11.80
N GLU A 408 -29.01 0.17 12.46
CA GLU A 408 -27.75 0.87 12.21
C GLU A 408 -27.03 0.27 10.99
N THR A 409 -27.10 -1.04 10.79
CA THR A 409 -26.69 -1.71 9.54
C THR A 409 -27.43 -1.13 8.34
N LEU A 410 -28.76 -1.03 8.38
CA LEU A 410 -29.56 -0.45 7.29
C LEU A 410 -29.22 1.03 7.04
N THR A 411 -28.93 1.80 8.09
CA THR A 411 -28.51 3.20 7.96
C THR A 411 -27.16 3.31 7.27
N SER A 412 -26.21 2.44 7.64
CA SER A 412 -24.87 2.42 7.07
C SER A 412 -24.89 2.00 5.59
N LEU A 413 -25.69 1.00 5.23
CA LEU A 413 -25.85 0.56 3.85
C LEU A 413 -26.51 1.61 2.96
N LYS A 414 -27.55 2.30 3.45
CA LYS A 414 -28.16 3.43 2.72
C LYS A 414 -27.16 4.56 2.46
N PHE A 415 -26.32 4.86 3.44
CA PHE A 415 -25.24 5.84 3.26
C PHE A 415 -24.25 5.36 2.20
N ALA A 416 -23.81 4.11 2.26
CA ALA A 416 -22.92 3.50 1.28
C ALA A 416 -23.52 3.54 -0.14
N THR A 417 -24.83 3.29 -0.31
CA THR A 417 -25.51 3.43 -1.61
C THR A 417 -25.44 4.87 -2.14
N LYS A 418 -25.56 5.88 -1.27
CA LYS A 418 -25.37 7.28 -1.66
C LYS A 418 -23.96 7.52 -2.20
N VAL A 419 -22.93 6.96 -1.54
CA VAL A 419 -21.52 7.07 -1.95
C VAL A 419 -21.27 6.34 -3.27
N HIS A 420 -21.78 5.11 -3.42
CA HIS A 420 -21.63 4.29 -4.61
C HIS A 420 -22.17 4.97 -5.87
N ASN A 421 -23.26 5.73 -5.73
CA ASN A 421 -23.87 6.44 -6.84
C ASN A 421 -23.16 7.78 -7.19
N THR A 422 -22.10 8.16 -6.45
CA THR A 422 -21.36 9.39 -6.74
C THR A 422 -20.28 9.17 -7.81
N HIS A 423 -20.26 10.03 -8.82
CA HIS A 423 -19.28 9.97 -9.90
C HIS A 423 -18.37 11.20 -9.83
N ILE A 424 -17.07 10.99 -9.66
CA ILE A 424 -16.04 12.03 -9.67
C ILE A 424 -15.13 11.80 -10.87
N GLY A 425 -14.74 12.89 -11.55
CA GLY A 425 -13.90 12.87 -12.75
C GLY A 425 -12.54 12.16 -12.60
N THR A 426 -11.80 12.06 -13.70
CA THR A 426 -10.65 11.15 -13.88
C THR A 426 -9.39 11.55 -13.09
N ALA A 427 -8.64 10.56 -12.56
CA ALA A 427 -7.49 10.78 -11.69
C ALA A 427 -6.14 10.92 -12.42
N LYS A 428 -5.56 12.13 -12.44
CA LYS A 428 -4.25 12.42 -13.05
C LYS A 428 -3.04 12.21 -12.11
N LYS A 429 -1.97 11.61 -12.63
CA LYS A 429 -0.68 11.36 -11.96
C LYS A 429 0.04 12.66 -11.55
N SER A 430 0.73 12.66 -10.40
CA SER A 430 1.67 13.72 -10.01
C SER A 430 3.07 13.37 -10.53
N THR A 431 3.53 14.07 -11.57
CA THR A 431 4.89 13.89 -12.12
C THR A 431 5.59 15.23 -12.21
N LYS A 432 6.83 15.30 -11.69
CA LYS A 432 7.76 16.38 -12.00
C LYS A 432 8.88 15.85 -12.89
N VAL A 433 9.03 16.46 -14.06
CA VAL A 433 10.28 16.43 -14.82
C VAL A 433 11.12 17.58 -14.27
N ARG A 434 12.33 17.28 -13.80
CA ARG A 434 13.25 18.31 -13.34
C ARG A 434 13.70 19.10 -14.58
N GLU A 435 13.17 20.31 -14.78
CA GLU A 435 13.74 21.23 -15.77
C GLU A 435 15.21 21.45 -15.41
N ARG A 436 16.10 21.27 -16.39
CA ARG A 436 17.52 21.59 -16.21
C ARG A 436 17.59 23.08 -15.86
N SER A 437 18.15 23.39 -14.69
CA SER A 437 18.66 24.73 -14.42
C SER A 437 19.65 25.04 -15.53
N SER A 438 19.25 25.95 -16.43
CA SER A 438 20.20 26.65 -17.27
C SER A 438 20.88 27.65 -16.34
N ASP A 439 22.04 27.24 -15.82
CA ASP A 439 22.98 28.19 -15.24
C ASP A 439 23.35 29.20 -16.33
N ALA A 440 23.15 30.48 -16.01
CA ALA A 440 23.79 31.61 -16.66
C ALA A 440 24.74 32.26 -15.67
#